data_AF-A0A1F6PS91-F1
#
_entry.id   AF-A0A1F6PS91-F1
#
_cell.length_a   1.000
_cell.length_b   1.000
_cell.length_c   1.000
_cell.angle_alpha   90.00
_cell.angle_beta   90.00
_cell.angle_gamma   90.00
#
_symmetry.space_group_name_H-M   'P 1'
#
loop_
_entity.id
_entity.type
_entity.pdbx_description
1 polymer ?
#
loop_
_entity_poly.entity_id
_entity_poly.type
_entity_poly.pdbx_seq_one_letter_code
_entity_poly.pdbx_strand_id
1 'polypeptide(L)'
;MILCSTCHSGCCRRYPVDLTGFDIINIVRNMMLNVSVFLELVPVPSENIEEKLKSYALFKFKGSDNYHRLCLKRVKSHLFPDTYKCVFLQEWPCEGSTNNVAGRCGIYKFRPYICQAYPTSFDQKGLFAYIYDPALKDKNYPSDHPAYKVCPETLTMENFGKYMSDYKKNQTLAIFKFEKDFFKEVAVQWNTTFQGSFDEFLLNLQRVYDNRIQGPIAPNNTNINDIVK
;
A
#
# COMPACT_ATOMS: atom_id res chain seq x y z
N MET A 1 1.23 -5.53 -27.95
CA MET A 1 2.17 -5.21 -26.85
C MET A 1 1.48 -4.17 -25.98
N ILE A 2 0.90 -4.56 -24.85
CA ILE A 2 0.04 -3.65 -24.07
C ILE A 2 0.94 -2.70 -23.31
N LEU A 3 1.18 -1.50 -23.87
CA LEU A 3 1.45 -0.28 -23.09
C LEU A 3 0.51 -0.35 -21.88
N CYS A 4 1.01 -0.06 -20.67
CA CYS A 4 0.25 -0.15 -19.42
C CYS A 4 -1.07 0.66 -19.47
N SER A 5 -2.09 0.11 -20.13
CA SER A 5 -3.43 0.69 -20.29
C SER A 5 -4.21 0.69 -18.98
N THR A 6 -3.54 0.31 -17.89
CA THR A 6 -4.07 0.17 -16.54
C THR A 6 -3.24 0.89 -15.48
N CYS A 7 -2.01 1.32 -15.82
CA CYS A 7 -1.09 1.95 -14.87
C CYS A 7 -0.31 3.04 -15.60
N HIS A 8 -0.86 4.24 -15.60
CA HIS A 8 -0.25 5.42 -16.23
C HIS A 8 0.92 5.98 -15.40
N SER A 9 1.47 5.20 -14.46
CA SER A 9 2.52 5.61 -13.50
C SER A 9 2.15 6.77 -12.56
N GLY A 10 0.95 7.34 -12.66
CA GLY A 10 0.50 8.46 -11.84
C GLY A 10 0.54 8.17 -10.33
N CYS A 11 -0.02 7.04 -9.88
CA CYS A 11 0.01 6.66 -8.46
C CYS A 11 1.44 6.40 -7.96
N CYS A 12 2.30 5.81 -8.80
CA CYS A 12 3.71 5.58 -8.49
C CYS A 12 4.51 6.89 -8.28
N ARG A 13 4.02 8.01 -8.81
CA ARG A 13 4.66 9.32 -8.65
C ARG A 13 4.01 10.20 -7.61
N ARG A 14 2.69 10.05 -7.38
CA ARG A 14 1.93 11.01 -6.56
C ARG A 14 2.06 10.77 -5.07
N TYR A 15 2.09 9.52 -4.62
CA TYR A 15 1.96 9.20 -3.20
C TYR A 15 3.02 8.22 -2.70
N PRO A 16 3.48 8.37 -1.45
CA PRO A 16 4.06 7.25 -0.71
C PRO A 16 3.01 6.14 -0.60
N VAL A 17 3.36 4.94 -1.04
CA VAL A 17 2.47 3.78 -1.00
C VAL A 17 2.71 3.05 0.31
N ASP A 18 1.73 3.05 1.21
CA ASP A 18 1.82 2.24 2.43
C ASP A 18 1.90 0.75 2.10
N LEU A 19 2.79 0.07 2.81
CA LEU A 19 2.95 -1.36 2.76
C LEU A 19 2.28 -1.99 3.99
N THR A 20 1.62 -3.11 3.76
CA THR A 20 1.22 -4.04 4.82
C THR A 20 2.34 -5.05 5.09
N GLY A 21 2.26 -5.79 6.20
CA GLY A 21 3.23 -6.84 6.48
C GLY A 21 3.22 -7.93 5.41
N PHE A 22 2.04 -8.28 4.87
CA PHE A 22 1.96 -9.18 3.73
C PHE A 22 2.72 -8.64 2.52
N ASP A 23 2.55 -7.36 2.17
CA ASP A 23 3.23 -6.77 1.01
C ASP A 23 4.76 -6.85 1.17
N ILE A 24 5.28 -6.55 2.37
CA ILE A 24 6.71 -6.63 2.69
C ILE A 24 7.22 -8.05 2.49
N ILE A 25 6.58 -9.03 3.13
CA ILE A 25 6.98 -10.45 3.07
C ILE A 25 6.87 -10.97 1.63
N ASN A 26 5.79 -10.64 0.93
CA ASN A 26 5.55 -11.07 -0.44
C ASN A 26 6.62 -10.54 -1.40
N ILE A 27 7.03 -9.26 -1.26
CA ILE A 27 8.10 -8.68 -2.08
C ILE A 27 9.43 -9.36 -1.74
N VAL A 28 9.81 -9.49 -0.46
CA VAL A 28 11.08 -10.12 -0.06
C VAL A 28 11.18 -11.54 -0.61
N ARG A 29 10.15 -12.37 -0.39
CA ARG A 29 10.16 -13.79 -0.78
C ARG A 29 10.22 -13.99 -2.29
N ASN A 30 9.48 -13.18 -3.06
CA ASN A 30 9.36 -13.41 -4.51
C ASN A 30 10.40 -12.65 -5.35
N MET A 31 10.92 -11.53 -4.83
CA MET A 31 11.91 -10.71 -5.54
C MET A 31 13.33 -10.95 -5.04
N MET A 32 13.50 -11.66 -3.91
CA MET A 32 14.78 -11.86 -3.23
C MET A 32 15.51 -10.53 -2.93
N LEU A 33 14.74 -9.49 -2.61
CA LEU A 33 15.25 -8.16 -2.30
C LEU A 33 15.34 -7.95 -0.80
N ASN A 34 16.43 -7.32 -0.36
CA ASN A 34 16.51 -6.78 1.00
C ASN A 34 15.51 -5.63 1.15
N VAL A 35 14.83 -5.54 2.30
CA VAL A 35 13.82 -4.49 2.55
C VAL A 35 14.37 -3.07 2.38
N SER A 36 15.65 -2.82 2.70
CA SER A 36 16.28 -1.50 2.55
C SER A 36 16.33 -0.99 1.10
N VAL A 37 16.20 -1.91 0.12
CA VAL A 37 16.12 -1.57 -1.30
C VAL A 37 14.80 -0.89 -1.61
N PHE A 38 13.70 -1.33 -1.01
CA PHE A 38 12.36 -0.94 -1.46
C PHE A 38 11.44 -0.32 -0.42
N LEU A 39 11.79 -0.41 0.87
CA LEU A 39 10.99 0.09 1.98
C LEU A 39 11.68 1.30 2.59
N GLU A 40 10.89 2.32 2.93
CA GLU A 40 11.33 3.48 3.70
C GLU A 40 10.43 3.69 4.92
N LEU A 41 11.04 4.17 6.01
CA LEU A 41 10.32 4.62 7.20
C LEU A 41 9.96 6.08 7.02
N VAL A 42 8.67 6.37 6.84
CA VAL A 42 8.18 7.75 6.71
C VAL A 42 7.77 8.25 8.10
N PRO A 43 8.47 9.24 8.67
CA PRO A 43 8.12 9.78 9.98
C PRO A 43 6.74 10.43 9.92
N VAL A 44 5.94 10.18 10.95
CA VAL A 44 4.66 10.82 11.19
C VAL A 44 4.86 11.81 12.34
N PRO A 45 4.73 13.12 12.07
CA PRO A 45 4.80 14.14 13.10
C PRO A 45 3.83 13.84 14.25
N SER A 46 4.18 14.26 15.46
CA SER A 46 3.42 13.96 16.67
C SER A 46 2.02 14.60 16.72
N GLU A 47 1.81 15.62 15.91
CA GLU A 47 0.49 16.21 15.69
C GLU A 47 -0.46 15.20 15.01
N ASN A 48 -1.67 15.06 15.57
CA ASN A 48 -2.74 14.21 15.02
C ASN A 48 -2.46 12.70 14.99
N ILE A 49 -1.55 12.16 15.83
CA ILE A 49 -1.31 10.70 15.91
C ILE A 49 -2.61 9.92 16.09
N GLU A 50 -3.50 10.35 16.99
CA GLU A 50 -4.78 9.66 17.26
C GLU A 50 -5.67 9.57 16.02
N GLU A 51 -5.72 10.63 15.21
CA GLU A 51 -6.46 10.62 13.96
C GLU A 51 -5.78 9.71 12.93
N LYS A 52 -4.46 9.76 12.83
CA LYS A 52 -3.69 8.93 11.89
C LYS A 52 -3.78 7.45 12.24
N LEU A 53 -3.82 7.08 13.51
CA LEU A 53 -4.00 5.69 13.98
C LEU A 53 -5.32 5.06 13.50
N LYS A 54 -6.36 5.87 13.23
CA LYS A 54 -7.61 5.37 12.62
C LYS A 54 -7.36 4.82 11.22
N SER A 55 -6.43 5.43 10.49
CA SER A 55 -6.22 5.19 9.06
C SER A 55 -4.94 4.42 8.71
N TYR A 56 -3.94 4.35 9.59
CA TYR A 56 -2.63 3.80 9.28
C TYR A 56 -2.12 2.90 10.40
N ALA A 57 -1.31 1.90 10.03
CA ALA A 57 -0.46 1.16 10.96
C ALA A 57 0.78 2.02 11.25
N LEU A 58 0.96 2.43 12.50
CA LEU A 58 2.04 3.32 12.93
C LEU A 58 2.98 2.59 13.89
N PHE A 59 4.27 2.58 13.58
CA PHE A 59 5.28 1.85 14.36
C PHE A 59 6.24 2.81 15.05
N LYS A 60 6.47 2.59 16.34
CA LYS A 60 7.51 3.26 17.10
C LYS A 60 8.70 2.32 17.25
N PHE A 61 9.88 2.80 16.84
CA PHE A 61 11.12 2.03 16.90
C PHE A 61 12.08 2.63 17.93
N LYS A 62 12.92 1.79 18.52
CA LYS A 62 13.95 2.20 19.48
C LYS A 62 14.84 3.28 18.87
N GLY A 63 15.05 4.38 19.61
CA GLY A 63 15.90 5.48 19.19
C GLY A 63 15.26 6.47 18.22
N SER A 64 13.95 6.39 17.99
CA SER A 64 13.21 7.42 17.26
C SER A 64 12.08 8.02 18.10
N ASP A 65 11.96 9.35 18.04
CA ASP A 65 10.93 10.11 18.75
C ASP A 65 9.58 10.06 18.03
N ASN A 66 9.58 9.73 16.73
CA ASN A 66 8.39 9.72 15.90
C ASN A 66 7.78 8.32 15.75
N TYR A 67 6.50 8.28 15.42
CA TYR A 67 5.91 7.10 14.78
C TYR A 67 6.30 7.06 13.30
N HIS A 68 6.31 5.88 12.71
CA HIS A 68 6.65 5.69 11.30
C HIS A 68 5.57 4.91 10.57
N ARG A 69 5.33 5.32 9.33
CA ARG A 69 4.67 4.50 8.32
C ARG A 69 5.72 3.72 7.55
N LEU A 70 5.36 2.50 7.15
CA LEU A 70 6.17 1.65 6.29
C LEU A 70 5.69 1.85 4.86
N CYS A 71 6.48 2.53 4.03
CA CYS A 71 6.08 2.90 2.67
C CYS A 71 7.04 2.29 1.63
N LEU A 72 6.57 2.14 0.40
CA LEU A 72 7.46 1.94 -0.74
C LEU A 72 8.36 3.15 -0.91
N LYS A 73 9.66 2.88 -0.95
CA LYS A 73 10.72 3.86 -1.16
C LYS A 73 10.50 4.66 -2.43
N ARG A 74 10.72 5.97 -2.32
CA ARG A 74 10.70 6.89 -3.45
C ARG A 74 12.12 7.26 -3.87
N VAL A 75 12.35 7.31 -5.17
CA VAL A 75 13.62 7.68 -5.81
C VAL A 75 13.39 8.83 -6.79
N LYS A 76 14.42 9.65 -7.05
CA LYS A 76 14.34 10.69 -8.08
C LYS A 76 14.15 10.05 -9.45
N SER A 77 13.33 10.66 -10.30
CA SER A 77 13.26 10.27 -11.71
C SER A 77 14.43 10.86 -12.48
N HIS A 78 15.04 10.06 -13.34
CA HIS A 78 16.12 10.53 -14.23
C HIS A 78 15.57 11.16 -15.51
N LEU A 79 14.34 10.79 -15.91
CA LEU A 79 13.71 11.28 -17.14
C LEU A 79 12.75 12.45 -16.88
N PHE A 80 12.36 12.66 -15.62
CA PHE A 80 11.55 13.80 -15.18
C PHE A 80 12.27 14.54 -14.05
N PRO A 81 13.12 15.54 -14.38
CA PRO A 81 13.86 16.32 -13.39
C PRO A 81 12.96 16.87 -12.28
N ASP A 82 13.49 16.96 -11.07
CA ASP A 82 12.80 17.46 -9.88
C ASP A 82 11.54 16.69 -9.46
N THR A 83 11.31 15.51 -10.04
CA THR A 83 10.22 14.62 -9.63
C THR A 83 10.71 13.35 -8.95
N TYR A 84 9.82 12.73 -8.18
CA TYR A 84 10.05 11.45 -7.51
C TYR A 84 9.10 10.38 -8.05
N LYS A 85 9.55 9.14 -7.98
CA LYS A 85 8.80 7.94 -8.36
C LYS A 85 9.01 6.83 -7.33
N CYS A 86 8.09 5.90 -7.28
CA CYS A 86 8.27 4.61 -6.63
C CYS A 86 9.53 3.93 -7.18
N VAL A 87 10.32 3.33 -6.29
CA VAL A 87 11.54 2.57 -6.62
C VAL A 87 11.31 1.50 -7.71
N PHE A 88 10.11 0.94 -7.80
CA PHE A 88 9.78 -0.09 -8.79
C PHE A 88 9.23 0.46 -10.11
N LEU A 89 9.14 1.79 -10.28
CA LEU A 89 8.78 2.37 -11.57
C LEU A 89 10.00 2.41 -12.50
N GLN A 90 10.01 1.52 -13.48
CA GLN A 90 10.96 1.55 -14.59
C GLN A 90 10.50 2.60 -15.61
N GLU A 91 11.43 3.37 -16.14
CA GLU A 91 11.18 4.41 -17.14
C GLU A 91 12.21 4.31 -18.25
N TRP A 92 11.83 4.61 -19.49
CA TRP A 92 12.76 4.67 -20.62
C TRP A 92 12.28 5.69 -21.67
N PRO A 93 13.19 6.30 -22.45
CA PRO A 93 12.82 7.14 -23.58
C PRO A 93 11.96 6.36 -24.58
N CYS A 94 10.88 6.97 -25.05
CA CYS A 94 9.97 6.39 -26.03
C CYS A 94 9.35 7.50 -26.90
N GLU A 95 9.85 7.67 -28.11
CA GLU A 95 9.31 8.64 -29.06
C GLU A 95 7.83 8.37 -29.35
N GLY A 96 7.03 9.43 -29.48
CA GLY A 96 5.59 9.34 -29.72
C GLY A 96 4.74 9.04 -28.49
N SER A 97 5.36 8.91 -27.31
CA SER A 97 4.65 8.95 -26.02
C SER A 97 4.66 10.35 -25.41
N THR A 98 3.80 10.63 -24.43
CA THR A 98 3.79 11.94 -23.78
C THR A 98 5.09 12.22 -23.06
N ASN A 99 5.66 13.39 -23.35
CA ASN A 99 7.01 13.80 -22.96
C ASN A 99 8.12 12.83 -23.42
N ASN A 100 7.86 11.98 -24.43
CA ASN A 100 8.78 10.98 -24.95
C ASN A 100 9.33 9.99 -23.89
N VAL A 101 8.52 9.63 -22.88
CA VAL A 101 8.91 8.66 -21.86
C VAL A 101 7.81 7.62 -21.66
N ALA A 102 8.21 6.34 -21.69
CA ALA A 102 7.38 5.24 -21.26
C ALA A 102 7.75 4.77 -19.85
N GLY A 103 6.80 4.15 -19.15
CA GLY A 103 7.03 3.59 -17.83
C GLY A 103 6.25 2.32 -17.56
N ARG A 104 6.81 1.47 -16.69
CA ARG A 104 6.19 0.20 -16.27
C ARG A 104 6.57 -0.15 -14.84
N CYS A 105 5.62 -0.73 -14.11
CA CYS A 105 5.89 -1.29 -12.80
C CYS A 105 6.73 -2.58 -12.94
N GLY A 106 7.94 -2.58 -12.38
CA GLY A 106 8.87 -3.70 -12.39
C GLY A 106 8.44 -4.89 -11.51
N ILE A 107 7.47 -4.68 -10.60
CA ILE A 107 6.95 -5.73 -9.70
C ILE A 107 5.49 -6.07 -9.96
N TYR A 108 5.01 -5.96 -11.21
CA TYR A 108 3.58 -6.02 -11.53
C TYR A 108 2.80 -7.19 -10.89
N LYS A 109 3.43 -8.38 -10.84
CA LYS A 109 2.87 -9.62 -10.25
C LYS A 109 2.81 -9.60 -8.71
N PHE A 110 3.70 -8.84 -8.07
CA PHE A 110 3.88 -8.77 -6.62
C PHE A 110 3.59 -7.37 -6.07
N ARG A 111 2.81 -6.57 -6.82
CA ARG A 111 2.44 -5.21 -6.40
C ARG A 111 1.76 -5.26 -5.04
N PRO A 112 1.98 -4.26 -4.18
CA PRO A 112 1.21 -4.13 -2.95
C PRO A 112 -0.30 -4.16 -3.23
N TYR A 113 -1.09 -4.70 -2.31
CA TYR A 113 -2.53 -4.82 -2.51
C TYR A 113 -3.21 -3.48 -2.81
N ILE A 114 -2.77 -2.39 -2.16
CA ILE A 114 -3.26 -1.04 -2.45
C ILE A 114 -3.03 -0.63 -3.92
N CYS A 115 -1.89 -1.02 -4.52
CA CYS A 115 -1.60 -0.75 -5.93
C CYS A 115 -2.44 -1.64 -6.88
N GLN A 116 -2.80 -2.84 -6.45
CA GLN A 116 -3.65 -3.74 -7.23
C GLN A 116 -5.13 -3.28 -7.20
N ALA A 117 -5.59 -2.83 -6.04
CA ALA A 117 -6.95 -2.33 -5.82
C ALA A 117 -7.19 -0.96 -6.47
N TYR A 118 -6.16 -0.14 -6.70
CA TYR A 118 -6.31 1.18 -7.29
C TYR A 118 -7.10 1.19 -8.63
N PRO A 119 -7.99 2.18 -8.88
CA PRO A 119 -8.40 3.29 -8.00
C PRO A 119 -9.73 2.98 -7.29
N THR A 120 -9.87 1.82 -6.68
CA THR A 120 -11.08 1.46 -5.90
C THR A 120 -10.92 1.82 -4.43
N SER A 121 -12.04 2.05 -3.76
CA SER A 121 -12.14 2.36 -2.33
C SER A 121 -13.46 1.82 -1.79
N PHE A 122 -13.54 1.58 -0.49
CA PHE A 122 -14.82 1.35 0.16
C PHE A 122 -15.45 2.67 0.60
N ASP A 123 -16.78 2.69 0.64
CA ASP A 123 -17.58 3.72 1.32
C ASP A 123 -17.25 3.78 2.82
N GLN A 124 -17.83 4.76 3.52
CA GLN A 124 -17.55 4.96 4.95
C GLN A 124 -17.88 3.74 5.81
N LYS A 125 -18.88 2.94 5.39
CA LYS A 125 -19.29 1.72 6.11
C LYS A 125 -18.45 0.50 5.76
N GLY A 126 -17.60 0.56 4.74
CA GLY A 126 -16.79 -0.58 4.31
C GLY A 126 -17.56 -1.63 3.51
N LEU A 127 -18.78 -1.33 3.04
CA LEU A 127 -19.71 -2.30 2.45
C LEU A 127 -19.75 -2.20 0.93
N PHE A 128 -19.66 -0.99 0.39
CA PHE A 128 -19.77 -0.76 -1.05
C PHE A 128 -18.43 -0.30 -1.60
N ALA A 129 -17.91 -1.05 -2.57
CA ALA A 129 -16.74 -0.63 -3.34
C ALA A 129 -17.16 0.39 -4.40
N TYR A 130 -16.38 1.44 -4.58
CA TYR A 130 -16.53 2.42 -5.64
C TYR A 130 -15.19 2.74 -6.28
N ILE A 131 -15.24 3.07 -7.58
CA ILE A 131 -14.11 3.66 -8.29
C ILE A 131 -14.14 5.15 -8.01
N TYR A 132 -13.03 5.69 -7.53
CA TYR A 132 -12.90 7.13 -7.37
C TYR A 132 -12.11 7.73 -8.52
N ASP A 133 -12.45 8.96 -8.88
CA ASP A 133 -11.61 9.76 -9.76
C ASP A 133 -10.35 10.20 -8.98
N PRO A 134 -9.15 9.77 -9.39
CA PRO A 134 -7.92 10.21 -8.76
C PRO A 134 -7.73 11.72 -8.81
N ALA A 135 -8.24 12.42 -9.83
CA ALA A 135 -8.19 13.87 -9.92
C ALA A 135 -9.04 14.54 -8.84
N LEU A 136 -10.15 13.92 -8.43
CA LEU A 136 -11.11 14.51 -7.47
C LEU A 136 -10.86 14.12 -6.00
N LYS A 137 -10.21 12.97 -5.74
CA LYS A 137 -10.09 12.43 -4.36
C LYS A 137 -9.12 13.19 -3.44
N ASP A 138 -8.42 14.20 -3.93
CA ASP A 138 -7.52 15.01 -3.08
C ASP A 138 -7.65 16.51 -3.41
N LYS A 139 -8.40 17.24 -2.58
CA LYS A 139 -8.43 18.72 -2.60
C LYS A 139 -7.06 19.36 -2.30
N ASN A 140 -6.10 18.56 -1.80
CA ASN A 140 -4.75 18.98 -1.42
C ASN A 140 -3.69 18.77 -2.52
N TYR A 141 -4.04 18.13 -3.65
CA TYR A 141 -3.12 17.94 -4.76
C TYR A 141 -3.75 18.48 -6.04
N PRO A 142 -3.35 19.68 -6.50
CA PRO A 142 -3.95 20.29 -7.68
C PRO A 142 -3.87 19.34 -8.88
N SER A 143 -4.92 19.35 -9.71
CA SER A 143 -4.99 18.64 -10.99
C SER A 143 -3.78 18.93 -11.88
N ASP A 144 -3.10 20.06 -11.67
CA ASP A 144 -1.89 20.49 -12.37
C ASP A 144 -0.57 19.85 -11.89
N HIS A 145 -0.60 18.93 -10.93
CA HIS A 145 0.62 18.31 -10.40
C HIS A 145 1.44 17.65 -11.54
N PRO A 146 2.75 17.94 -11.68
CA PRO A 146 3.56 17.48 -12.81
C PRO A 146 3.50 15.98 -13.07
N ALA A 147 3.37 15.16 -12.02
CA ALA A 147 3.18 13.70 -12.12
C ALA A 147 2.03 13.26 -13.04
N TYR A 148 0.98 14.09 -13.21
CA TYR A 148 -0.15 13.81 -14.09
C TYR A 148 0.07 14.25 -15.53
N LYS A 149 0.92 15.26 -15.75
CA LYS A 149 1.34 15.71 -17.08
C LYS A 149 2.25 14.70 -17.79
N VAL A 150 2.71 13.68 -17.07
CA VAL A 150 3.50 12.55 -17.57
C VAL A 150 2.62 11.44 -18.15
N CYS A 151 1.32 11.44 -17.85
CA CYS A 151 0.41 10.45 -18.42
C CYS A 151 0.10 10.81 -19.88
N PRO A 152 0.03 9.82 -20.80
CA PRO A 152 -0.23 10.12 -22.20
C PRO A 152 -1.56 10.81 -22.49
N GLU A 153 -2.52 10.63 -21.60
CA GLU A 153 -3.84 11.22 -21.64
C GLU A 153 -4.21 11.74 -20.24
N THR A 154 -5.04 12.79 -20.19
CA THR A 154 -5.68 13.22 -18.95
C THR A 154 -6.53 12.08 -18.40
N LEU A 155 -6.31 11.73 -17.13
CA LEU A 155 -7.09 10.65 -16.49
C LEU A 155 -8.54 11.11 -16.31
N THR A 156 -9.47 10.34 -16.85
CA THR A 156 -10.91 10.50 -16.69
C THR A 156 -11.54 9.22 -16.14
N MET A 157 -12.79 9.29 -15.66
CA MET A 157 -13.54 8.12 -15.20
C MET A 157 -13.73 7.06 -16.29
N GLU A 158 -13.78 7.45 -17.57
CA GLU A 158 -13.90 6.52 -18.71
C GLU A 158 -12.69 5.59 -18.82
N ASN A 159 -11.48 6.07 -18.50
CA ASN A 159 -10.28 5.23 -18.47
C ASN A 159 -10.39 4.09 -17.44
N PHE A 160 -11.31 4.22 -16.47
CA PHE A 160 -11.58 3.23 -15.44
C PHE A 160 -12.89 2.45 -15.64
N GLY A 161 -13.67 2.74 -16.68
CA GLY A 161 -14.96 2.11 -16.94
C GLY A 161 -14.88 0.58 -17.04
N LYS A 162 -13.80 0.05 -17.64
CA LYS A 162 -13.52 -1.40 -17.72
C LYS A 162 -13.32 -2.10 -16.35
N TYR A 163 -13.10 -1.34 -15.29
CA TYR A 163 -12.95 -1.88 -13.93
C TYR A 163 -14.25 -1.87 -13.13
N MET A 164 -15.30 -1.20 -13.60
CA MET A 164 -16.59 -1.16 -12.91
C MET A 164 -17.18 -2.57 -12.75
N SER A 165 -16.86 -3.48 -13.67
CA SER A 165 -17.25 -4.90 -13.64
C SER A 165 -16.13 -5.85 -13.25
N ASP A 166 -14.94 -5.37 -12.86
CA ASP A 166 -13.80 -6.22 -12.52
C ASP A 166 -13.92 -6.75 -11.08
N TYR A 167 -14.62 -7.88 -10.95
CA TYR A 167 -14.82 -8.55 -9.66
C TYR A 167 -13.52 -8.86 -8.91
N LYS A 168 -12.41 -9.12 -9.63
CA LYS A 168 -11.10 -9.39 -8.98
C LYS A 168 -10.59 -8.17 -8.24
N LYS A 169 -10.83 -6.95 -8.74
CA LYS A 169 -10.46 -5.73 -8.01
C LYS A 169 -11.23 -5.56 -6.71
N ASN A 170 -12.53 -5.90 -6.68
CA ASN A 170 -13.33 -5.86 -5.46
C ASN A 170 -12.83 -6.88 -4.42
N GLN A 171 -12.46 -8.09 -4.87
CA GLN A 171 -11.83 -9.08 -3.99
C GLN A 171 -10.50 -8.57 -3.43
N THR A 172 -9.63 -8.01 -4.28
CA THR A 172 -8.35 -7.45 -3.82
C THR A 172 -8.54 -6.30 -2.85
N LEU A 173 -9.53 -5.43 -3.06
CA LEU A 173 -9.86 -4.34 -2.14
C LEU A 173 -10.34 -4.87 -0.78
N ALA A 174 -11.18 -5.91 -0.77
CA ALA A 174 -11.63 -6.56 0.45
C ALA A 174 -10.44 -7.19 1.22
N ILE A 175 -9.59 -7.94 0.53
CA ILE A 175 -8.36 -8.51 1.11
C ILE A 175 -7.47 -7.40 1.67
N PHE A 176 -7.27 -6.32 0.91
CA PHE A 176 -6.47 -5.17 1.36
C PHE A 176 -7.03 -4.56 2.65
N LYS A 177 -8.35 -4.42 2.77
CA LYS A 177 -8.97 -3.90 4.00
C LYS A 177 -8.65 -4.79 5.21
N PHE A 178 -8.89 -6.09 5.11
CA PHE A 178 -8.57 -7.03 6.19
C PHE A 178 -7.10 -7.04 6.54
N GLU A 179 -6.24 -7.01 5.53
CA GLU A 179 -4.79 -7.00 5.70
C GLU A 179 -4.29 -5.73 6.39
N LYS A 180 -4.84 -4.59 5.99
CA LYS A 180 -4.56 -3.30 6.62
C LYS A 180 -5.01 -3.27 8.07
N ASP A 181 -6.21 -3.76 8.37
CA ASP A 181 -6.75 -3.82 9.73
C ASP A 181 -5.91 -4.76 10.61
N PHE A 182 -5.53 -5.93 10.10
CA PHE A 182 -4.60 -6.84 10.79
C PHE A 182 -3.25 -6.19 11.06
N PHE A 183 -2.68 -5.48 10.07
CA PHE A 183 -1.38 -4.86 10.24
C PHE A 183 -1.38 -3.70 11.25
N LYS A 184 -2.52 -3.03 11.44
CA LYS A 184 -2.71 -2.08 12.54
C LYS A 184 -2.64 -2.77 13.90
N GLU A 185 -3.23 -3.94 14.06
CA GLU A 185 -3.12 -4.73 15.30
C GLU A 185 -1.68 -5.18 15.56
N VAL A 186 -0.94 -5.57 14.52
CA VAL A 186 0.51 -5.85 14.63
C VAL A 186 1.27 -4.62 15.13
N ALA A 187 0.91 -3.43 14.65
CA ALA A 187 1.53 -2.18 15.10
C ALA A 187 1.21 -1.88 16.57
N VAL A 188 -0.04 -2.08 17.01
CA VAL A 188 -0.43 -1.94 18.42
C VAL A 188 0.40 -2.87 19.29
N GLN A 189 0.42 -4.17 18.97
CA GLN A 189 1.19 -5.16 19.72
C GLN A 189 2.69 -4.85 19.76
N TRP A 190 3.27 -4.45 18.63
CA TRP A 190 4.67 -4.03 18.54
C TRP A 190 4.97 -2.87 19.49
N ASN A 191 4.13 -1.83 19.44
CA ASN A 191 4.29 -0.63 20.23
C ASN A 191 4.05 -0.86 21.73
N THR A 192 3.25 -1.85 22.13
CA THR A 192 3.00 -2.13 23.55
C THR A 192 3.99 -3.11 24.16
N THR A 193 4.54 -4.03 23.37
CA THR A 193 5.26 -5.20 23.92
C THR A 193 6.76 -5.20 23.61
N PHE A 194 7.20 -4.68 22.46
CA PHE A 194 8.59 -4.86 22.01
C PHE A 194 9.36 -3.55 21.90
N GLN A 195 8.83 -2.53 21.21
CA GLN A 195 9.50 -1.25 20.91
C GLN A 195 11.01 -1.39 20.58
N GLY A 196 11.37 -2.41 19.80
CA GLY A 196 12.75 -2.73 19.44
C GLY A 196 13.30 -1.92 18.26
N SER A 197 14.46 -2.34 17.77
CA SER A 197 15.05 -1.88 16.52
C SER A 197 14.23 -2.33 15.29
N PHE A 198 14.53 -1.76 14.13
CA PHE A 198 13.88 -2.14 12.88
C PHE A 198 14.18 -3.59 12.47
N ASP A 199 15.39 -4.09 12.71
CA ASP A 199 15.75 -5.47 12.37
C ASP A 199 14.98 -6.48 13.23
N GLU A 200 14.83 -6.20 14.53
CA GLU A 200 13.99 -6.99 15.43
C GLU A 200 12.52 -6.98 15.00
N PHE A 201 12.04 -5.86 14.47
CA PHE A 201 10.70 -5.77 13.88
C PHE A 201 10.53 -6.70 12.70
N LEU A 202 11.50 -6.78 11.78
CA LEU A 202 11.41 -7.67 10.61
C LEU A 202 11.35 -9.14 11.02
N LEU A 203 12.14 -9.54 12.02
CA LEU A 203 12.10 -10.89 12.59
C LEU A 203 10.74 -11.19 13.23
N ASN A 204 10.23 -10.24 14.02
CA ASN A 204 8.91 -10.38 14.64
C ASN A 204 7.78 -10.41 13.60
N LEU A 205 7.87 -9.59 12.56
CA LEU A 205 6.90 -9.53 11.47
C LEU A 205 6.80 -10.89 10.79
N GLN A 206 7.94 -11.48 10.44
CA GLN A 206 7.99 -12.80 9.82
C GLN A 206 7.31 -13.85 10.72
N ARG A 207 7.64 -13.86 12.01
CA ARG A 207 7.04 -14.76 13.00
C ARG A 207 5.52 -14.59 13.11
N VAL A 208 5.02 -13.36 13.18
CA VAL A 208 3.57 -13.08 13.31
C VAL A 208 2.82 -13.60 12.09
N TYR A 209 3.36 -13.39 10.88
CA TYR A 209 2.70 -13.82 9.65
C TYR A 209 2.75 -15.33 9.44
N ASP A 210 3.86 -15.98 9.81
CA ASP A 210 3.97 -17.44 9.73
C ASP A 210 3.02 -18.15 10.73
N ASN A 211 2.68 -17.50 11.84
CA ASN A 211 1.76 -18.02 12.87
C ASN A 211 0.34 -17.44 12.78
N ARG A 212 0.01 -16.75 11.68
CA ARG A 212 -1.30 -16.13 11.48
C ARG A 212 -2.42 -17.17 11.38
N ILE A 213 -2.11 -18.35 10.87
CA ILE A 213 -3.03 -19.48 10.82
C ILE A 213 -2.63 -20.42 11.96
N GLN A 214 -3.47 -20.47 13.00
CA GLN A 214 -3.27 -21.41 14.08
C GLN A 214 -3.90 -22.76 13.70
N GLY A 215 -3.29 -23.84 14.19
CA GLY A 215 -3.86 -25.18 14.08
C GLY A 215 -5.22 -25.29 14.80
N PRO A 216 -5.90 -26.44 14.70
CA PRO A 216 -7.20 -26.62 15.33
C PRO A 216 -7.15 -26.21 16.81
N ILE A 217 -8.01 -25.26 17.19
CA ILE A 217 -8.27 -24.94 18.59
C ILE A 217 -8.82 -26.23 19.19
N ALA A 218 -8.04 -26.88 20.05
CA ALA A 218 -8.56 -28.03 20.80
C ALA A 218 -9.85 -27.57 21.49
N PRO A 219 -10.97 -28.31 21.37
CA PRO A 219 -12.22 -27.93 22.01
C PRO A 219 -12.06 -28.08 23.52
N ASN A 220 -11.55 -27.03 24.17
CA ASN A 220 -11.56 -26.93 25.62
C ASN A 220 -13.00 -26.59 26.03
N ASN A 221 -13.75 -27.64 26.39
CA ASN A 221 -14.86 -27.67 27.36
C ASN A 221 -15.57 -26.34 27.62
N THR A 222 -16.15 -25.73 26.60
CA THR A 222 -17.26 -24.79 26.81
C THR A 222 -18.53 -25.62 26.76
N ASN A 223 -18.93 -26.09 27.94
CA ASN A 223 -20.18 -26.80 28.13
C ASN A 223 -21.30 -25.83 27.74
N ILE A 224 -21.96 -26.07 26.60
CA ILE A 224 -23.07 -25.26 26.07
C ILE A 224 -24.26 -25.19 27.07
N ASN A 225 -24.24 -26.02 28.11
CA ASN A 225 -25.23 -26.02 29.18
C ASN A 225 -25.13 -24.86 30.20
N ASP A 226 -24.10 -24.03 30.16
CA ASP A 226 -23.98 -22.88 31.09
C ASP A 226 -24.63 -21.57 30.57
N ILE A 227 -25.24 -21.58 29.38
CA ILE A 227 -25.82 -20.37 28.75
C ILE A 227 -27.36 -20.32 28.87
N VAL A 228 -28.02 -21.31 29.45
CA VAL A 228 -29.47 -21.26 29.68
C VAL A 228 -29.81 -21.55 31.14
N LYS A 229 -29.85 -20.48 31.94
CA LYS A 229 -30.82 -20.30 33.03
C LYS A 229 -31.62 -19.04 32.75
#